data_AF-A0A918VSD7-F1
#
_entry.id   AF-A0A918VSD7-F1
#
_cell.length_a   1.000
_cell.length_b   1.000
_cell.length_c   1.000
_cell.angle_alpha   90.00
_cell.angle_beta   90.00
_cell.angle_gamma   90.00
#
_symmetry.space_group_name_H-M   'P 1'
#
loop_
_entity.id
_entity.type
_entity.pdbx_description
1 polymer ?
#
loop_
_entity_poly.entity_id
_entity_poly.type
_entity_poly.pdbx_seq_one_letter_code
_entity_poly.pdbx_strand_id
1 'polypeptide(L)'
;MTGTQAAIATEQTRFDQADRNRIRRCLLRYMEENRIGVPTLQKLIAEANDLTLDRLPLKTLQRFLADTHRSNDIMVRFCQRFAADLADDDPLDSFGEALIGFWGATASVRNWQALAPDMIGTFEGRAEEAVTGLRMGQDSWVPFSALTVEAVPAQPYARAAETISNWSRTVSPDPGDHVRRSYEGVLLHPPGALLLALRNSLTGAPRLYWLDAFDGPRLTGYGHETATPIEDRPVNAAAFSSARVIFDRVGPEGET
;
A
#
# COMPACT_ATOMS: atom_id res chain seq x y z
N MET A 1 -27.86 25.56 -7.56
CA MET A 1 -26.47 25.04 -7.50
C MET A 1 -25.90 25.29 -6.11
N THR A 2 -26.42 24.60 -5.09
CA THR A 2 -26.18 24.95 -3.66
C THR A 2 -26.28 23.73 -2.75
N GLY A 3 -25.91 22.53 -3.24
CA GLY A 3 -26.04 21.28 -2.48
C GLY A 3 -24.73 20.50 -2.29
N THR A 4 -23.74 20.66 -3.18
CA THR A 4 -22.56 19.78 -3.21
C THR A 4 -21.40 20.25 -2.32
N GLN A 5 -21.32 21.56 -2.01
CA GLN A 5 -20.26 22.09 -1.12
C GLN A 5 -20.54 21.90 0.38
N ALA A 6 -21.77 21.57 0.77
CA ALA A 6 -22.12 21.39 2.18
C ALA A 6 -21.72 20.00 2.75
N ALA A 7 -21.42 19.01 1.91
CA ALA A 7 -21.06 17.66 2.35
C ALA A 7 -19.55 17.49 2.65
N ILE A 8 -18.69 18.38 2.13
CA ILE A 8 -17.23 18.34 2.34
C ILE A 8 -16.86 18.88 3.74
N ALA A 9 -17.78 19.55 4.43
CA ALA A 9 -17.57 20.16 5.74
C ALA A 9 -18.12 19.33 6.91
N THR A 10 -18.15 18.00 6.80
CA THR A 10 -18.36 17.14 7.97
C THR A 10 -16.99 16.84 8.57
N GLU A 11 -16.59 17.62 9.58
CA GLU A 11 -15.34 17.44 10.31
C GLU A 11 -15.12 15.96 10.65
N GLN A 12 -14.06 15.34 10.12
CA GLN A 12 -13.54 14.08 10.63
C GLN A 12 -13.11 14.30 12.09
N THR A 13 -13.99 14.01 13.04
CA THR A 13 -13.71 14.18 14.47
C THR A 13 -12.66 13.17 14.97
N ARG A 14 -12.32 12.17 14.16
CA ARG A 14 -11.39 11.09 14.50
C ARG A 14 -10.52 10.75 13.29
N PHE A 15 -9.21 10.89 13.43
CA PHE A 15 -8.24 10.45 12.42
C PHE A 15 -7.88 8.99 12.69
N ASP A 16 -8.06 8.14 11.68
CA ASP A 16 -7.59 6.75 11.74
C ASP A 16 -6.07 6.67 11.54
N GLN A 17 -5.51 5.46 11.55
CA GLN A 17 -4.06 5.28 11.40
C GLN A 17 -3.58 5.61 9.97
N ALA A 18 -4.41 5.36 8.95
CA ALA A 18 -4.08 5.64 7.57
C ALA A 18 -4.03 7.16 7.31
N ASP A 19 -5.02 7.90 7.81
CA ASP A 19 -5.05 9.36 7.75
C ASP A 19 -3.80 9.98 8.40
N ARG A 20 -3.45 9.49 9.61
CA ARG A 20 -2.26 9.97 10.34
C ARG A 20 -0.97 9.69 9.57
N ASN A 21 -0.85 8.50 8.99
CA ASN A 21 0.31 8.12 8.20
C ASN A 21 0.40 9.01 6.93
N ARG A 22 -0.72 9.28 6.25
CA ARG A 22 -0.77 10.18 5.10
C ARG A 22 -0.31 11.59 5.45
N ILE A 23 -0.87 12.19 6.51
CA ILE A 23 -0.51 13.52 6.98
C ILE A 23 0.99 13.57 7.34
N ARG A 24 1.48 12.58 8.08
CA ARG A 24 2.91 12.49 8.45
C ARG A 24 3.81 12.48 7.22
N ARG A 25 3.48 11.67 6.20
CA ARG A 25 4.25 11.58 4.95
C ARG A 25 4.31 12.92 4.24
N CYS A 26 3.18 13.62 4.11
CA CYS A 26 3.13 14.96 3.51
C CYS A 26 4.06 15.95 4.22
N LEU A 27 4.04 15.96 5.55
CA LEU A 27 4.90 16.84 6.35
C LEU A 27 6.38 16.52 6.21
N LEU A 28 6.76 15.23 6.25
CA LEU A 28 8.16 14.82 6.11
C LEU A 28 8.71 15.16 4.72
N ARG A 29 7.92 14.94 3.66
CA ARG A 29 8.31 15.30 2.30
C ARG A 29 8.48 16.81 2.16
N TYR A 30 7.54 17.60 2.65
CA TYR A 30 7.65 19.06 2.63
C TYR A 30 8.93 19.54 3.35
N MET A 31 9.28 18.91 4.47
CA MET A 31 10.54 19.19 5.16
C MET A 31 11.78 18.88 4.32
N GLU A 32 11.76 17.77 3.58
CA GLU A 32 12.85 17.35 2.70
C GLU A 32 13.00 18.28 1.49
N GLU A 33 11.91 18.54 0.77
CA GLU A 33 11.86 19.41 -0.42
C GLU A 33 12.32 20.84 -0.11
N ASN A 34 11.89 21.38 1.04
CA ASN A 34 12.22 22.74 1.45
C ASN A 34 13.49 22.80 2.33
N ARG A 35 14.11 21.66 2.64
CA ARG A 35 15.30 21.52 3.51
C ARG A 35 15.12 22.20 4.87
N ILE A 36 13.95 22.04 5.49
CA ILE A 36 13.63 22.63 6.78
C ILE A 36 13.58 21.60 7.90
N GLY A 37 13.91 22.04 9.12
CA GLY A 37 13.79 21.22 10.33
C GLY A 37 12.40 21.33 10.99
N VAL A 38 12.13 20.42 11.93
CA VAL A 38 10.86 20.38 12.70
C VAL A 38 10.51 21.73 13.39
N PRO A 39 11.47 22.51 13.95
CA PRO A 39 11.14 23.82 14.53
C PRO A 39 10.61 24.84 13.51
N THR A 40 11.09 24.79 12.27
CA THR A 40 10.62 25.65 11.19
C THR A 40 9.25 25.18 10.72
N LEU A 41 9.05 23.87 10.57
CA LEU A 41 7.74 23.29 10.25
C LEU A 41 6.68 23.67 11.30
N GLN A 42 7.03 23.65 12.59
CA GLN A 42 6.14 24.06 13.68
C GLN A 42 5.63 25.49 13.49
N LYS A 43 6.52 26.42 13.11
CA LYS A 43 6.14 27.82 12.84
C LYS A 43 5.18 27.93 11.67
N LEU A 44 5.47 27.23 10.57
CA LEU A 44 4.62 27.23 9.38
C LEU A 44 3.23 26.65 9.65
N ILE A 45 3.14 25.55 10.41
CA ILE A 45 1.84 24.97 10.82
C ILE A 45 1.11 25.95 11.75
N ALA A 46 1.81 26.60 12.68
CA ALA A 46 1.19 27.57 13.58
C ALA A 46 0.67 28.81 12.81
N GLU A 47 1.46 29.34 11.87
CA GLU A 47 1.08 30.44 10.98
C GLU A 47 -0.14 30.07 10.12
N ALA A 48 -0.15 28.89 9.51
CA ALA A 48 -1.27 28.43 8.68
C ALA A 48 -2.58 28.17 9.46
N ASN A 49 -2.51 28.08 10.79
CA ASN A 49 -3.67 27.83 11.66
C ASN A 49 -4.00 29.02 12.58
N ASP A 50 -3.36 30.18 12.40
CA ASP A 50 -3.49 31.35 13.29
C ASP A 50 -3.26 31.00 14.79
N LEU A 51 -2.27 30.14 15.06
CA LEU A 51 -1.95 29.66 16.41
C LEU A 51 -0.69 30.32 16.97
N THR A 52 -0.66 30.46 18.29
CA THR A 52 0.60 30.69 19.01
C THR A 52 1.41 29.40 19.08
N LEU A 53 2.75 29.50 19.09
CA LEU A 53 3.65 28.34 19.13
C LEU A 53 3.42 27.43 20.35
N ASP A 54 2.90 27.97 21.45
CA ASP A 54 2.57 27.21 22.66
C ASP A 54 1.45 26.19 22.45
N ARG A 55 0.55 26.45 21.49
CA ARG A 55 -0.58 25.56 21.17
C ARG A 55 -0.19 24.36 20.31
N LEU A 56 0.99 24.40 19.69
CA LEU A 56 1.56 23.28 18.93
C LEU A 56 2.92 22.91 19.53
N PRO A 57 2.99 22.15 20.64
CA PRO A 57 4.26 21.86 21.30
C PRO A 57 5.23 21.10 20.39
N LEU A 58 6.46 21.62 20.25
CA LEU A 58 7.50 21.03 19.39
C LEU A 58 7.73 19.54 19.64
N LYS A 59 7.78 19.14 20.92
CA LYS A 59 8.00 17.74 21.31
C LYS A 59 6.86 16.82 20.86
N THR A 60 5.63 17.33 20.82
CA THR A 60 4.46 16.58 20.35
C THR A 60 4.50 16.39 18.83
N LEU A 61 4.87 17.44 18.09
CA LEU A 61 5.09 17.37 16.64
C LEU A 61 6.23 16.39 16.30
N GLN A 62 7.36 16.46 17.01
CA GLN A 62 8.47 15.53 16.84
C GLN A 62 8.05 14.07 17.07
N ARG A 63 7.28 13.78 18.13
CA ARG A 63 6.76 12.43 18.41
C ARG A 63 5.79 11.94 17.35
N PHE A 64 4.97 12.82 16.81
CA PHE A 64 4.06 12.49 15.71
C PHE A 64 4.82 12.13 14.44
N LEU A 65 5.81 12.93 14.07
CA LEU A 65 6.66 12.69 12.90
C LEU A 65 7.51 11.43 13.04
N ALA A 66 7.98 11.13 14.26
CA ALA A 66 8.77 9.93 14.57
C ALA A 66 7.94 8.66 14.84
N ASP A 67 6.60 8.73 14.71
CA ASP A 67 5.66 7.62 14.98
C ASP A 67 5.85 6.89 16.34
N THR A 68 6.33 7.59 17.36
CA THR A 68 6.69 6.95 18.63
C THR A 68 5.52 6.88 19.63
N HIS A 69 4.51 7.73 19.48
CA HIS A 69 3.37 7.80 20.40
C HIS A 69 2.08 8.17 19.67
N ARG A 70 0.94 7.64 20.14
CA ARG A 70 -0.36 8.10 19.67
C ARG A 70 -0.53 9.58 19.98
N SER A 71 -0.69 10.35 18.92
CA SER A 71 -0.83 11.80 18.98
C SER A 71 -2.28 12.24 19.17
N ASN A 72 -2.50 13.36 19.84
CA ASN A 72 -3.84 13.93 20.04
C ASN A 72 -4.41 14.41 18.70
N ASP A 73 -5.66 14.03 18.41
CA ASP A 73 -6.40 14.35 17.18
C ASP A 73 -6.52 15.86 16.93
N ILE A 74 -6.51 16.69 17.98
CA ILE A 74 -6.48 18.15 17.86
C ILE A 74 -5.20 18.62 17.15
N MET A 75 -4.05 18.05 17.52
CA MET A 75 -2.77 18.39 16.89
C MET A 75 -2.72 17.84 15.45
N VAL A 76 -3.23 16.61 15.24
CA VAL A 76 -3.32 16.01 13.90
C VAL A 76 -4.19 16.88 12.97
N ARG A 77 -5.24 17.51 13.50
CA ARG A 77 -6.08 18.46 12.75
C ARG A 77 -5.30 19.69 12.27
N PHE A 78 -4.43 20.28 13.08
CA PHE A 78 -3.60 21.41 12.65
C PHE A 78 -2.61 21.00 11.56
N CYS A 79 -2.00 19.82 11.72
CA CYS A 79 -1.14 19.21 10.71
C CYS A 79 -1.90 18.93 9.41
N GLN A 80 -3.12 18.40 9.49
CA GLN A 80 -3.99 18.14 8.34
C GLN A 80 -4.31 19.43 7.60
N ARG A 81 -4.70 20.50 8.31
CA ARG A 81 -5.02 21.80 7.70
C ARG A 81 -3.84 22.37 6.94
N PHE A 82 -2.64 22.31 7.52
CA PHE A 82 -1.43 22.71 6.80
C PHE A 82 -1.14 21.80 5.61
N ALA A 83 -1.31 20.48 5.77
CA ALA A 83 -1.07 19.51 4.71
C ALA A 83 -2.13 19.54 3.59
N ALA A 84 -3.30 20.14 3.81
CA ALA A 84 -4.38 20.19 2.83
C ALA A 84 -4.02 20.98 1.57
N ASP A 85 -3.13 21.96 1.71
CA ASP A 85 -2.62 22.79 0.60
C ASP A 85 -1.35 22.21 -0.03
N LEU A 86 -0.80 21.12 0.53
CA LEU A 86 0.34 20.42 -0.05
C LEU A 86 -0.14 19.44 -1.11
N ALA A 87 0.63 19.27 -2.19
CA ALA A 87 0.37 18.22 -3.17
C ALA A 87 0.32 16.87 -2.43
N ASP A 88 -0.81 16.17 -2.44
CA ASP A 88 -0.89 14.84 -1.86
C ASP A 88 -0.44 13.81 -2.90
N ASP A 89 0.84 13.87 -3.27
CA ASP A 89 1.42 12.84 -4.12
C ASP A 89 1.56 11.59 -3.24
N ASP A 90 0.70 10.61 -3.49
CA ASP A 90 0.80 9.31 -2.84
C ASP A 90 2.15 8.71 -3.23
N PRO A 91 3.00 8.29 -2.29
CA PRO A 91 4.23 7.57 -2.62
C PRO A 91 4.04 6.38 -3.55
N LEU A 92 2.84 5.78 -3.57
CA LEU A 92 2.50 4.74 -4.54
C LEU A 92 2.42 5.26 -5.97
N ASP A 93 1.99 6.51 -6.17
CA ASP A 93 1.95 7.13 -7.49
C ASP A 93 3.37 7.43 -7.97
N SER A 94 4.21 8.06 -7.12
CA SER A 94 5.62 8.28 -7.44
C SER A 94 6.37 6.97 -7.69
N PHE A 95 6.04 5.91 -6.93
CA PHE A 95 6.60 4.57 -7.14
C PHE A 95 6.14 4.00 -8.47
N GLY A 96 4.84 4.06 -8.79
CA GLY A 96 4.28 3.62 -10.06
C GLY A 96 4.93 4.30 -11.25
N GLU A 97 5.06 5.63 -11.20
CA GLU A 97 5.73 6.43 -12.22
C GLU A 97 7.22 6.05 -12.38
N ALA A 98 7.93 5.87 -11.26
CA ALA A 98 9.33 5.44 -11.28
C ALA A 98 9.49 4.03 -11.87
N LEU A 99 8.58 3.11 -11.53
CA LEU A 99 8.59 1.73 -12.03
C LEU A 99 8.34 1.71 -13.54
N ILE A 100 7.37 2.48 -14.00
CA ILE A 100 7.08 2.71 -15.42
C ILE A 100 8.32 3.26 -16.14
N GLY A 101 8.96 4.28 -15.58
CA GLY A 101 10.21 4.83 -16.11
C GLY A 101 11.36 3.80 -16.18
N PHE A 102 11.55 3.01 -15.13
CA PHE A 102 12.59 1.97 -15.05
C PHE A 102 12.42 0.89 -16.14
N TRP A 103 11.18 0.44 -16.36
CA TRP A 103 10.86 -0.55 -17.41
C TRP A 103 10.81 0.06 -18.82
N GLY A 104 11.34 1.27 -19.01
CA GLY A 104 11.60 1.85 -20.32
C GLY A 104 10.45 2.65 -20.91
N ALA A 105 9.45 3.05 -20.11
CA ALA A 105 8.41 3.98 -20.52
C ALA A 105 8.94 5.42 -20.59
N THR A 106 10.02 5.64 -21.32
CA THR A 106 10.30 6.99 -21.80
C THR A 106 9.17 7.38 -22.76
N ALA A 107 8.81 8.66 -22.78
CA ALA A 107 7.61 9.18 -23.44
C ALA A 107 7.44 8.81 -24.93
N SER A 108 8.46 8.24 -25.58
CA SER A 108 8.45 7.76 -26.96
C SER A 108 7.96 6.31 -27.15
N VAL A 109 7.84 5.50 -26.09
CA VAL A 109 7.41 4.09 -26.19
C VAL A 109 6.34 3.77 -25.15
N ARG A 110 5.11 4.26 -25.36
CA ARG A 110 3.92 3.80 -24.60
C ARG A 110 3.47 2.44 -25.15
N ASN A 111 4.22 1.38 -24.86
CA ASN A 111 3.79 -0.01 -25.12
C ASN A 111 3.12 -0.66 -23.90
N TRP A 112 2.87 0.12 -22.85
CA TRP A 112 2.09 -0.34 -21.70
C TRP A 112 0.65 -0.55 -22.13
N GLN A 113 0.14 -1.75 -21.87
CA GLN A 113 -1.25 -2.05 -22.13
C GLN A 113 -2.09 -1.44 -21.00
N ALA A 114 -3.24 -0.86 -21.34
CA ALA A 114 -4.19 -0.46 -20.33
C ALA A 114 -4.58 -1.69 -19.50
N LEU A 115 -4.72 -1.50 -18.18
CA LEU A 115 -5.28 -2.54 -17.33
C LEU A 115 -6.74 -2.76 -17.72
N ALA A 116 -7.09 -4.01 -17.96
CA ALA A 116 -8.45 -4.36 -18.32
C ALA A 116 -9.37 -4.21 -17.07
N PRO A 117 -10.66 -3.86 -17.25
CA PRO A 117 -11.57 -3.61 -16.11
C PRO A 117 -11.78 -4.83 -15.19
N ASP A 118 -11.54 -6.03 -15.71
CA ASP A 118 -11.57 -7.29 -14.97
C ASP A 118 -10.45 -7.37 -13.91
N MET A 119 -9.35 -6.64 -14.11
CA MET A 119 -8.20 -6.55 -13.20
C MET A 119 -8.39 -5.56 -12.03
N ILE A 120 -9.49 -4.79 -12.04
CA ILE A 120 -9.79 -3.79 -11.00
C ILE A 120 -10.87 -4.34 -10.07
N GLY A 121 -10.65 -4.27 -8.76
CA GLY A 121 -11.57 -4.75 -7.73
C GLY A 121 -10.89 -5.55 -6.63
N THR A 122 -11.67 -6.34 -5.91
CA THR A 122 -11.20 -7.19 -4.81
C THR A 122 -11.05 -8.63 -5.25
N PHE A 123 -10.01 -9.29 -4.77
CA PHE A 123 -9.64 -10.65 -5.10
C PHE A 123 -9.31 -11.45 -3.83
N GLU A 124 -9.69 -12.72 -3.83
CA GLU A 124 -9.23 -13.70 -2.86
C GLU A 124 -8.02 -14.44 -3.40
N GLY A 125 -6.94 -14.41 -2.63
CA GLY A 125 -5.68 -15.07 -2.95
C GLY A 125 -5.63 -16.49 -2.41
N ARG A 126 -5.23 -17.42 -3.27
CA ARG A 126 -4.88 -18.82 -2.94
C ARG A 126 -3.43 -19.09 -3.35
N ALA A 127 -2.69 -19.81 -2.52
CA ALA A 127 -1.32 -20.18 -2.78
C ALA A 127 -1.15 -21.70 -2.71
N GLU A 128 -0.12 -22.20 -3.38
CA GLU A 128 0.32 -23.59 -3.21
C GLU A 128 0.68 -23.85 -1.75
N GLU A 129 0.14 -24.95 -1.20
CA GLU A 129 0.38 -25.36 0.19
C GLU A 129 1.89 -25.56 0.45
N ALA A 130 2.41 -25.00 1.54
CA ALA A 130 3.80 -25.22 1.92
C ALA A 130 4.01 -26.69 2.30
N VAL A 131 4.82 -27.41 1.53
CA VAL A 131 5.08 -28.83 1.76
C VAL A 131 6.18 -29.01 2.81
N THR A 132 5.84 -29.58 3.97
CA THR A 132 6.82 -30.11 4.94
C THR A 132 6.88 -31.64 4.82
N GLY A 133 7.69 -32.18 3.90
CA GLY A 133 7.93 -33.62 3.77
C GLY A 133 7.69 -34.22 2.38
N LEU A 134 7.65 -35.55 2.28
CA LEU A 134 7.38 -36.26 1.03
C LEU A 134 5.86 -36.31 0.77
N ARG A 135 5.39 -35.74 -0.35
CA ARG A 135 3.98 -35.85 -0.76
C ARG A 135 3.89 -36.54 -2.12
N MET A 136 3.05 -37.57 -2.20
CA MET A 136 2.60 -38.12 -3.47
C MET A 136 1.31 -37.42 -3.90
N GLY A 137 1.46 -36.45 -4.81
CA GLY A 137 0.47 -36.00 -5.78
C GLY A 137 -0.89 -35.51 -5.28
N GLN A 138 -1.01 -34.21 -5.03
CA GLN A 138 -2.17 -33.39 -5.43
C GLN A 138 -1.80 -31.89 -5.31
N ASP A 139 -2.15 -31.08 -6.32
CA ASP A 139 -2.07 -29.61 -6.25
C ASP A 139 -3.04 -29.14 -5.15
N SER A 140 -2.50 -28.82 -3.97
CA SER A 140 -3.28 -28.33 -2.83
C SER A 140 -3.15 -26.81 -2.77
N TRP A 141 -4.30 -26.13 -2.88
CA TRP A 141 -4.40 -24.69 -2.81
C TRP A 141 -5.03 -24.29 -1.49
N VAL A 142 -4.38 -23.38 -0.77
CA VAL A 142 -4.88 -22.86 0.51
C VAL A 142 -5.19 -21.38 0.38
N PRO A 143 -6.28 -20.87 1.00
CA PRO A 143 -6.50 -19.43 1.13
C PRO A 143 -5.29 -18.79 1.80
N PHE A 144 -4.79 -17.68 1.25
CA PHE A 144 -3.60 -17.01 1.77
C PHE A 144 -3.72 -15.50 1.94
N SER A 145 -4.50 -14.81 1.10
CA SER A 145 -4.57 -13.35 1.15
C SER A 145 -5.87 -12.77 0.60
N ALA A 146 -6.07 -11.48 0.82
CA ALA A 146 -7.04 -10.65 0.12
C ALA A 146 -6.29 -9.50 -0.58
N LEU A 147 -6.58 -9.28 -1.86
CA LEU A 147 -5.94 -8.27 -2.72
C LEU A 147 -7.00 -7.30 -3.23
N THR A 148 -6.76 -6.00 -3.11
CA THR A 148 -7.57 -4.93 -3.71
C THR A 148 -6.74 -4.22 -4.76
N VAL A 149 -7.33 -3.99 -5.94
CA VAL A 149 -6.71 -3.26 -7.05
C VAL A 149 -7.62 -2.11 -7.46
N GLU A 150 -7.08 -0.89 -7.47
CA GLU A 150 -7.81 0.34 -7.75
C GLU A 150 -7.19 1.08 -8.93
N ALA A 151 -8.01 1.40 -9.94
CA ALA A 151 -7.54 2.17 -11.09
C ALA A 151 -7.15 3.59 -10.67
N VAL A 152 -5.99 4.06 -11.13
CA VAL A 152 -5.59 5.46 -10.97
C VAL A 152 -5.97 6.21 -12.25
N PRO A 153 -6.80 7.28 -12.17
CA PRO A 153 -7.19 8.03 -13.34
C PRO A 153 -5.99 8.53 -14.17
N ALA A 154 -6.08 8.36 -15.49
CA ALA A 154 -5.06 8.79 -16.46
C ALA A 154 -3.67 8.14 -16.34
N GLN A 155 -3.51 7.13 -15.50
CA GLN A 155 -2.25 6.41 -15.32
C GLN A 155 -2.33 4.99 -15.95
N PRO A 156 -1.23 4.46 -16.50
CA PRO A 156 -1.18 3.12 -17.08
C PRO A 156 -0.94 2.02 -16.03
N TYR A 157 -1.16 2.34 -14.75
CA TYR A 157 -1.02 1.44 -13.60
C TYR A 157 -2.24 1.57 -12.67
N ALA A 158 -2.40 0.58 -11.81
CA ALA A 158 -3.37 0.60 -10.72
C ALA A 158 -2.63 0.55 -9.39
N ARG A 159 -3.24 1.10 -8.35
CA ARG A 159 -2.80 0.88 -6.96
C ARG A 159 -3.25 -0.50 -6.52
N ALA A 160 -2.46 -1.12 -5.67
CA ALA A 160 -2.77 -2.42 -5.11
C ALA A 160 -2.48 -2.47 -3.61
N ALA A 161 -3.35 -3.14 -2.87
CA ALA A 161 -3.19 -3.40 -1.45
C ALA A 161 -3.49 -4.88 -1.16
N GLU A 162 -2.60 -5.56 -0.44
CA GLU A 162 -2.75 -6.97 -0.11
C GLU A 162 -2.66 -7.19 1.40
N THR A 163 -3.57 -7.98 1.96
CA THR A 163 -3.51 -8.43 3.36
C THR A 163 -3.36 -9.94 3.38
N ILE A 164 -2.24 -10.42 3.94
CA ILE A 164 -1.97 -11.85 4.08
C ILE A 164 -2.63 -12.38 5.35
N SER A 165 -3.44 -13.43 5.21
CA SER A 165 -4.12 -14.12 6.32
C SER A 165 -3.48 -15.46 6.67
N ASN A 166 -2.78 -16.12 5.75
CA ASN A 166 -2.13 -17.42 5.99
C ASN A 166 -0.76 -17.44 5.30
N TRP A 167 0.21 -16.81 5.96
CA TRP A 167 1.58 -16.68 5.45
C TRP A 167 2.27 -18.04 5.33
N SER A 168 2.03 -18.92 6.30
CA SER A 168 2.62 -20.25 6.32
C SER A 168 2.09 -21.15 5.19
N ARG A 169 1.01 -20.75 4.51
CA ARG A 169 0.34 -21.52 3.45
C ARG A 169 0.02 -22.94 3.92
N THR A 170 -0.55 -23.05 5.12
CA THR A 170 -0.99 -24.32 5.70
C THR A 170 -2.51 -24.46 5.63
N VAL A 171 -3.02 -25.69 5.67
CA VAL A 171 -4.47 -25.95 5.64
C VAL A 171 -5.18 -25.42 6.89
N SER A 172 -4.51 -25.47 8.03
CA SER A 172 -4.97 -24.88 9.30
C SER A 172 -3.99 -23.80 9.72
N PRO A 173 -4.23 -22.53 9.33
CA PRO A 173 -3.38 -21.43 9.77
C PRO A 173 -3.43 -21.29 11.29
N ASP A 174 -2.27 -21.05 11.90
CA ASP A 174 -2.20 -20.71 13.32
C ASP A 174 -2.83 -19.31 13.51
N PRO A 175 -3.75 -19.10 14.47
CA PRO A 175 -4.31 -17.79 14.78
C PRO A 175 -3.25 -16.70 15.03
N GLY A 176 -2.02 -17.08 15.41
CA GLY A 176 -0.89 -16.16 15.57
C GLY A 176 -0.24 -15.67 14.27
N ASP A 177 -0.48 -16.34 13.13
CA ASP A 177 0.15 -16.02 11.83
C ASP A 177 -0.50 -14.80 11.12
N HIS A 178 -1.61 -14.30 11.67
CA HIS A 178 -2.42 -13.20 11.12
C HIS A 178 -1.84 -11.80 11.37
N VAL A 179 -0.82 -11.68 12.20
CA VAL A 179 -0.44 -10.39 12.78
C VAL A 179 0.61 -9.72 11.89
N ARG A 180 0.15 -8.76 11.06
CA ARG A 180 0.94 -7.63 10.46
C ARG A 180 1.55 -7.81 9.07
N ARG A 181 0.87 -8.45 8.13
CA ARG A 181 1.36 -8.56 6.75
C ARG A 181 0.43 -7.89 5.75
N SER A 182 0.37 -6.56 5.86
CA SER A 182 -0.27 -5.68 4.88
C SER A 182 0.78 -5.11 3.93
N TYR A 183 0.48 -5.17 2.65
CA TYR A 183 1.31 -4.71 1.57
C TYR A 183 0.58 -3.65 0.75
N GLU A 184 1.34 -2.71 0.20
CA GLU A 184 0.86 -1.67 -0.70
C GLU A 184 1.80 -1.57 -1.89
N GLY A 185 1.28 -1.17 -3.05
CA GLY A 185 2.08 -1.10 -4.26
C GLY A 185 1.26 -0.80 -5.50
N VAL A 186 1.76 -1.29 -6.64
CA VAL A 186 1.14 -1.04 -7.95
C VAL A 186 1.03 -2.30 -8.78
N LEU A 187 -0.05 -2.40 -9.55
CA LEU A 187 -0.23 -3.36 -10.62
C LEU A 187 0.07 -2.69 -11.96
N LEU A 188 0.84 -3.39 -12.78
CA LEU A 188 1.32 -2.94 -14.08
C LEU A 188 1.11 -4.04 -15.13
N HIS A 189 0.91 -3.64 -16.39
CA HIS A 189 0.73 -4.56 -17.51
C HIS A 189 1.80 -4.34 -18.59
N PRO A 190 3.06 -4.78 -18.34
CA PRO A 190 4.05 -4.81 -19.41
C PRO A 190 3.61 -5.77 -20.53
N PRO A 191 4.14 -5.64 -21.76
CA PRO A 191 3.82 -6.56 -22.84
C PRO A 191 4.07 -8.03 -22.44
N GLY A 192 3.00 -8.83 -22.39
CA GLY A 192 3.06 -10.28 -22.21
C GLY A 192 3.10 -10.78 -20.76
N ALA A 193 2.98 -9.90 -19.75
CA ALA A 193 2.84 -10.33 -18.35
C ALA A 193 2.16 -9.23 -17.52
N LEU A 194 1.56 -9.59 -16.39
CA LEU A 194 1.18 -8.65 -15.34
C LEU A 194 2.22 -8.67 -14.22
N LEU A 195 2.62 -7.50 -13.76
CA LEU A 195 3.54 -7.33 -12.65
C LEU A 195 2.81 -6.63 -11.51
N LEU A 196 2.69 -7.31 -10.38
CA LEU A 196 2.23 -6.71 -9.13
C LEU A 196 3.45 -6.49 -8.22
N ALA A 197 3.82 -5.22 -8.05
CA ALA A 197 4.97 -4.82 -7.25
C ALA A 197 4.50 -4.18 -5.96
N LEU A 198 4.80 -4.83 -4.84
CA LEU A 198 4.32 -4.48 -3.52
C LEU A 198 5.48 -4.29 -2.55
N ARG A 199 5.23 -3.52 -1.50
CA ARG A 199 6.09 -3.42 -0.32
C ARG A 199 5.28 -3.65 0.92
N ASN A 200 5.88 -4.26 1.93
CA ASN A 200 5.26 -4.36 3.24
C ASN A 200 5.08 -2.95 3.83
N SER A 201 3.89 -2.65 4.33
CA SER A 201 3.54 -1.31 4.82
C SER A 201 4.33 -0.88 6.06
N LEU A 202 4.85 -1.85 6.82
CA LEU A 202 5.62 -1.61 8.04
C LEU A 202 7.14 -1.65 7.77
N THR A 203 7.62 -2.65 7.04
CA THR A 203 9.07 -2.90 6.87
C THR A 203 9.64 -2.40 5.56
N GLY A 204 8.79 -2.09 4.58
CA GLY A 204 9.22 -1.80 3.21
C GLY A 204 9.75 -3.02 2.44
N ALA A 205 9.71 -4.23 3.03
CA ALA A 205 10.22 -5.43 2.39
C ALA A 205 9.45 -5.71 1.08
N PRO A 206 10.15 -5.96 -0.05
CA PRO A 206 9.52 -6.11 -1.34
C PRO A 206 8.76 -7.44 -1.44
N ARG A 207 7.70 -7.42 -2.23
CA ARG A 207 6.93 -8.58 -2.66
C ARG A 207 6.55 -8.38 -4.12
N LEU A 208 6.80 -9.38 -4.95
CA LEU A 208 6.58 -9.28 -6.39
C LEU A 208 5.73 -10.45 -6.86
N TYR A 209 4.76 -10.20 -7.73
CA TYR A 209 4.09 -11.25 -8.47
C TYR A 209 4.27 -11.06 -9.96
N TRP A 210 4.62 -12.15 -10.62
CA TRP A 210 4.50 -12.29 -12.07
C TRP A 210 3.23 -13.08 -12.34
N LEU A 211 2.23 -12.38 -12.88
CA LEU A 211 0.90 -12.93 -13.12
C LEU A 211 0.65 -13.00 -14.62
N ASP A 212 -0.04 -14.05 -15.04
CA ASP A 212 -0.67 -14.16 -16.33
C ASP A 212 -2.15 -13.81 -16.18
N ALA A 213 -2.65 -13.00 -17.10
CA ALA A 213 -4.08 -12.83 -17.31
C ALA A 213 -4.57 -13.98 -18.19
N PHE A 214 -4.92 -15.11 -17.59
CA PHE A 214 -5.56 -16.21 -18.32
C PHE A 214 -7.08 -16.01 -18.30
N ASP A 215 -7.62 -15.70 -19.48
CA ASP A 215 -9.02 -15.90 -19.90
C ASP A 215 -10.06 -15.71 -18.78
N GLY A 216 -10.32 -14.45 -18.39
CA GLY A 216 -11.34 -14.07 -17.41
C GLY A 216 -10.79 -13.37 -16.17
N PRO A 217 -11.60 -13.25 -15.09
CA PRO A 217 -11.28 -12.42 -13.92
C PRO A 217 -10.27 -13.06 -12.95
N ARG A 218 -9.60 -14.13 -13.37
CA ARG A 218 -8.65 -14.89 -12.55
C ARG A 218 -7.23 -14.51 -12.93
N LEU A 219 -6.43 -14.12 -11.95
CA LEU A 219 -5.01 -13.88 -12.13
C LEU A 219 -4.23 -15.07 -11.58
N THR A 220 -3.31 -15.63 -12.35
CA THR A 220 -2.50 -16.78 -11.91
C THR A 220 -1.04 -16.52 -12.16
N GLY A 221 -0.15 -16.99 -11.29
CA GLY A 221 1.27 -16.85 -11.55
C GLY A 221 2.13 -17.23 -10.38
N TYR A 222 3.23 -16.52 -10.19
CA TYR A 222 4.21 -16.78 -9.15
C TYR A 222 4.42 -15.56 -8.26
N GLY A 223 4.31 -15.76 -6.95
CA GLY A 223 4.67 -14.79 -5.93
C GLY A 223 6.09 -15.02 -5.44
N HIS A 224 6.86 -13.95 -5.36
CA HIS A 224 8.22 -13.91 -4.83
C HIS A 224 8.26 -13.00 -3.61
N GLU A 225 8.79 -13.54 -2.51
CA GLU A 225 8.82 -12.87 -1.23
C GLU A 225 10.09 -13.23 -0.46
N THR A 226 10.51 -12.36 0.47
CA THR A 226 11.49 -12.73 1.49
C THR A 226 10.87 -13.71 2.48
N ALA A 227 11.48 -14.89 2.58
CA ALA A 227 11.04 -15.98 3.44
C ALA A 227 11.50 -15.84 4.90
N THR A 228 12.31 -14.83 5.22
CA THR A 228 12.65 -14.51 6.60
C THR A 228 11.45 -13.92 7.35
N PRO A 229 11.17 -14.36 8.59
CA PRO A 229 10.24 -13.68 9.48
C PRO A 229 10.59 -12.20 9.60
N ILE A 230 9.57 -11.36 9.70
CA ILE A 230 9.70 -9.90 9.84
C ILE A 230 10.42 -9.50 11.15
N GLU A 231 10.48 -10.42 12.11
CA GLU A 231 11.05 -10.21 13.44
C GLU A 231 12.54 -10.62 13.45
N ASP A 232 13.42 -9.62 13.55
CA ASP A 232 14.81 -9.69 14.01
C ASP A 232 15.85 -10.46 13.18
N ARG A 233 16.33 -9.88 12.06
CA ARG A 233 17.76 -9.89 11.66
C ARG A 233 18.05 -9.09 10.37
N PRO A 234 19.29 -8.59 10.18
CA PRO A 234 19.73 -8.12 8.87
C PRO A 234 19.56 -9.24 7.83
N VAL A 235 19.06 -8.86 6.65
CA VAL A 235 18.78 -9.76 5.52
C VAL A 235 20.09 -10.40 5.05
N ASN A 236 20.42 -11.57 5.58
CA ASN A 236 21.42 -12.43 4.94
C ASN A 236 20.78 -12.99 3.66
N ALA A 237 21.51 -12.92 2.56
CA ALA A 237 21.06 -13.00 1.16
C ALA A 237 20.42 -14.34 0.71
N ALA A 238 19.90 -15.18 1.59
CA ALA A 238 19.42 -16.51 1.24
C ALA A 238 18.13 -16.89 2.00
N ALA A 239 17.01 -16.28 1.64
CA ALA A 239 15.71 -16.93 1.76
C ALA A 239 14.67 -16.18 0.89
N PHE A 240 14.65 -16.45 -0.42
CA PHE A 240 13.52 -16.05 -1.27
C PHE A 240 12.63 -17.27 -1.44
N SER A 241 11.34 -17.15 -1.13
CA SER A 241 10.34 -18.16 -1.52
C SER A 241 9.68 -17.74 -2.82
N SER A 242 9.47 -18.73 -3.69
CA SER A 242 8.55 -18.65 -4.81
C SER A 242 7.40 -19.60 -4.55
N ALA A 243 6.17 -19.21 -4.88
CA ALA A 243 5.05 -20.14 -4.97
C ALA A 243 4.06 -19.72 -6.03
N ARG A 244 3.37 -20.73 -6.55
CA ARG A 244 2.22 -20.51 -7.41
C ARG A 244 1.12 -19.84 -6.60
N VAL A 245 0.48 -18.85 -7.21
CA VAL A 245 -0.66 -18.13 -6.66
C VAL A 245 -1.79 -18.03 -7.67
N ILE A 246 -3.00 -17.94 -7.14
CA ILE A 246 -4.23 -17.68 -7.86
C ILE A 246 -4.94 -16.55 -7.11
N PHE A 247 -5.40 -15.53 -7.83
CA PHE A 247 -6.29 -14.50 -7.33
C PHE A 247 -7.61 -14.61 -8.07
N ASP A 248 -8.68 -14.92 -7.34
CA ASP A 248 -10.04 -14.99 -7.87
C ASP A 248 -10.78 -13.72 -7.51
N ARG A 249 -11.38 -13.07 -8.50
CA ARG A 249 -12.19 -11.88 -8.24
C ARG A 249 -13.38 -12.22 -7.36
N VAL A 250 -13.55 -11.43 -6.31
CA VAL A 250 -14.77 -11.44 -5.49
C VAL A 250 -15.83 -10.70 -6.28
N GLY A 251 -16.88 -11.41 -6.70
CA GLY A 251 -18.02 -10.79 -7.36
C GLY A 251 -18.71 -9.79 -6.43
N PRO A 252 -19.48 -8.82 -6.96
CA PRO A 252 -20.38 -8.05 -6.11
C PRO A 252 -21.32 -9.04 -5.42
N GLU A 253 -21.40 -8.99 -4.08
CA GLU A 253 -22.32 -9.81 -3.32
C GLU A 253 -23.76 -9.57 -3.83
N GLY A 254 -24.36 -10.58 -4.45
CA GLY A 254 -25.81 -10.73 -4.61
C GLY A 254 -26.55 -9.70 -5.48
N GLU A 255 -26.72 -10.02 -6.77
CA GLU A 255 -28.01 -9.85 -7.43
C GLU A 255 -28.44 -11.21 -7.98
N THR A 256 -29.09 -12.00 -7.11
CA THR A 256 -30.01 -13.08 -7.50
C THR A 256 -31.43 -12.56 -7.41
#